data_AF-A0AAW3GK73-F1
#
_entry.id   AF-A0AAW3GK73-F1
#
_cell.length_a   1.000
_cell.length_b   1.000
_cell.length_c   1.000
_cell.angle_alpha   90.00
_cell.angle_beta   90.00
_cell.angle_gamma   90.00
#
_symmetry.space_group_name_H-M   'P 1'
#
loop_
_entity.id
_entity.type
_entity.pdbx_description
1 polymer ?
#
loop_
_entity_poly.entity_id
_entity_poly.type
_entity_poly.pdbx_seq_one_letter_code
_entity_poly.pdbx_strand_id
1 'polypeptide(L)'
;MKQHQRFLSLVGLLLACNLALTACQTHSQKGHSQEPKKHQKATKKKKQKSSKTAKKRERHQVPGIDVPTDDGFLLTSESQIERKTDTGIIVKHGDHKHFFFYSDLKGTKWAYLIPKDYKEAQPSPSQAAKASSTAAVSHAGDGYVFNPADIVAEDAYGYTVRHGDHYHYILKSSLPSATINHIASTLLCQVNDTIFLH
;
A
#
# COMPACT_ATOMS: atom_id res chain seq x y z
N MET A 1 -11.42 21.14 -52.57
CA MET A 1 -12.89 21.35 -52.50
C MET A 1 -13.32 21.24 -51.04
N LYS A 2 -14.39 21.94 -50.60
CA LYS A 2 -14.93 21.79 -49.24
C LYS A 2 -15.89 20.59 -49.17
N GLN A 3 -15.82 19.83 -48.08
CA GLN A 3 -16.90 18.97 -47.58
C GLN A 3 -17.18 19.41 -46.14
N HIS A 4 -18.43 19.35 -45.70
CA HIS A 4 -18.92 20.09 -44.53
C HIS A 4 -20.12 19.38 -43.91
N GLN A 5 -20.18 19.34 -42.58
CA GLN A 5 -21.28 18.77 -41.77
C GLN A 5 -21.37 17.22 -41.81
N ARG A 6 -21.98 16.55 -40.82
CA ARG A 6 -22.98 17.02 -39.84
C ARG A 6 -22.64 16.68 -38.39
N PHE A 7 -22.74 17.70 -37.52
CA PHE A 7 -23.06 17.50 -36.11
C PHE A 7 -24.52 17.02 -36.01
N LEU A 8 -24.79 15.98 -35.22
CA LEU A 8 -26.11 15.71 -34.68
C LEU A 8 -26.03 15.85 -33.16
N SER A 9 -26.55 16.96 -32.64
CA SER A 9 -26.93 17.03 -31.24
C SER A 9 -28.19 16.20 -31.04
N LEU A 10 -28.21 15.34 -30.02
CA LEU A 10 -29.45 14.82 -29.45
C LEU A 10 -29.58 15.35 -28.02
N VAL A 11 -30.77 15.89 -27.74
CA VAL A 11 -31.11 16.53 -26.47
C VAL A 11 -31.42 15.45 -25.43
N GLY A 12 -31.02 15.70 -24.18
CA GLY A 12 -30.98 14.69 -23.12
C GLY A 12 -32.34 14.23 -22.59
N LEU A 13 -32.27 13.26 -21.68
CA LEU A 13 -33.40 12.74 -20.92
C LEU A 13 -33.16 12.95 -19.42
N LEU A 14 -33.89 13.89 -18.82
CA LEU A 14 -34.03 13.98 -17.37
C LEU A 14 -35.07 12.97 -16.90
N LEU A 15 -34.71 12.10 -15.96
CA LEU A 15 -35.69 11.50 -15.05
C LEU A 15 -35.03 11.23 -13.69
N ALA A 16 -35.76 11.48 -12.61
CA ALA A 16 -35.22 11.57 -11.27
C ALA A 16 -35.57 10.36 -10.40
N CYS A 17 -34.80 10.15 -9.33
CA CYS A 17 -35.37 9.71 -8.05
C CYS A 17 -34.47 10.06 -6.87
N ASN A 18 -34.79 11.14 -6.16
CA ASN A 18 -34.30 11.42 -4.81
C ASN A 18 -35.45 11.16 -3.83
N LEU A 19 -35.42 10.09 -3.03
CA LEU A 19 -35.78 10.13 -1.60
C LEU A 19 -35.60 8.76 -0.91
N ALA A 20 -34.80 8.75 0.16
CA ALA A 20 -34.96 7.84 1.30
C ALA A 20 -34.16 8.42 2.50
N LEU A 21 -34.81 9.20 3.36
CA LEU A 21 -34.27 9.47 4.69
C LEU A 21 -34.68 8.33 5.62
N THR A 22 -33.72 7.74 6.32
CA THR A 22 -33.97 6.98 7.55
C THR A 22 -33.16 7.62 8.67
N ALA A 23 -33.83 8.02 9.74
CA ALA A 23 -33.24 8.70 10.89
C ALA A 23 -33.28 7.81 12.14
N CYS A 24 -32.72 8.33 13.24
CA CYS A 24 -32.73 7.74 14.60
C CYS A 24 -31.81 6.50 14.78
N GLN A 25 -31.20 6.29 15.95
CA GLN A 25 -31.21 7.09 17.18
C GLN A 25 -29.91 6.90 17.99
N THR A 26 -29.48 7.94 18.69
CA THR A 26 -28.41 7.84 19.70
C THR A 26 -28.96 7.37 21.05
N HIS A 27 -28.29 6.42 21.70
CA HIS A 27 -28.37 6.27 23.15
C HIS A 27 -26.95 6.14 23.75
N SER A 28 -26.78 6.60 24.98
CA SER A 28 -25.49 6.64 25.69
C SER A 28 -25.71 6.26 27.16
N GLN A 29 -24.65 6.34 27.98
CA GLN A 29 -24.61 5.97 29.41
C GLN A 29 -24.62 4.44 29.63
N LYS A 30 -23.55 3.82 30.14
CA LYS A 30 -22.86 3.91 31.46
C LYS A 30 -23.49 2.94 32.50
N GLY A 31 -22.66 2.02 32.99
CA GLY A 31 -22.86 1.29 34.24
C GLY A 31 -21.49 1.03 34.88
N HIS A 32 -21.32 1.36 36.16
CA HIS A 32 -20.04 1.22 36.88
C HIS A 32 -20.25 1.06 38.40
N SER A 33 -19.84 -0.09 38.94
CA SER A 33 -19.37 -0.37 40.31
C SER A 33 -18.74 -1.79 40.29
N GLN A 34 -17.58 -2.10 40.88
CA GLN A 34 -17.08 -1.93 42.27
C GLN A 34 -17.82 -2.86 43.27
N GLU A 35 -17.18 -3.63 44.18
CA GLU A 35 -15.76 -3.98 44.48
C GLU A 35 -15.74 -5.11 45.55
N PRO A 36 -14.70 -5.33 46.40
CA PRO A 36 -13.29 -5.73 46.20
C PRO A 36 -13.15 -7.28 46.10
N LYS A 37 -12.27 -8.12 46.71
CA LYS A 37 -11.20 -8.16 47.78
C LYS A 37 -10.27 -9.37 47.48
N LYS A 38 -9.00 -9.54 47.90
CA LYS A 38 -7.89 -8.72 48.46
C LYS A 38 -6.62 -9.63 48.54
N HIS A 39 -5.42 -9.07 48.77
CA HIS A 39 -4.10 -9.69 49.07
C HIS A 39 -3.28 -10.08 47.81
N GLN A 40 -2.09 -9.54 47.49
CA GLN A 40 -0.92 -8.97 48.21
C GLN A 40 0.02 -9.96 48.92
N LYS A 41 1.27 -10.05 48.43
CA LYS A 41 2.47 -10.09 49.29
C LYS A 41 3.70 -9.47 48.59
N ALA A 42 4.50 -8.74 49.34
CA ALA A 42 5.77 -8.11 48.95
C ALA A 42 6.97 -9.10 49.11
N THR A 43 8.25 -8.86 48.77
CA THR A 43 9.05 -7.70 48.29
C THR A 43 10.46 -8.19 47.90
N LYS A 44 11.24 -7.45 47.06
CA LYS A 44 12.56 -6.89 47.44
C LYS A 44 13.26 -6.06 46.33
N LYS A 45 14.09 -5.09 46.75
CA LYS A 45 14.94 -4.24 45.89
C LYS A 45 16.36 -4.81 45.71
N LYS A 46 16.92 -4.66 44.49
CA LYS A 46 18.35 -4.42 44.15
C LYS A 46 18.41 -4.14 42.64
N LYS A 47 19.31 -3.33 42.07
CA LYS A 47 20.08 -2.14 42.51
C LYS A 47 20.50 -1.43 41.21
N GLN A 48 20.61 -0.10 41.19
CA GLN A 48 21.04 0.63 39.99
C GLN A 48 22.42 0.16 39.48
N LYS A 49 22.56 0.04 38.16
CA LYS A 49 23.83 0.28 37.46
C LYS A 49 23.55 0.96 36.12
N SER A 50 23.80 2.27 36.05
CA SER A 50 23.64 3.07 34.85
C SER A 50 24.79 2.81 33.87
N SER A 51 24.58 1.93 32.89
CA SER A 51 25.43 1.88 31.69
C SER A 51 25.11 3.08 30.80
N LYS A 52 26.10 3.95 30.56
CA LYS A 52 25.98 5.07 29.60
C LYS A 52 26.01 4.53 28.17
N THR A 53 24.90 3.97 27.68
CA THR A 53 24.74 3.68 26.26
C THR A 53 24.67 5.01 25.51
N ALA A 54 25.61 5.26 24.61
CA ALA A 54 25.54 6.42 23.73
C ALA A 54 24.23 6.38 22.94
N LYS A 55 23.57 7.52 22.76
CA LYS A 55 22.27 7.62 22.07
C LYS A 55 22.43 7.39 20.56
N LYS A 56 22.69 6.14 20.17
CA LYS A 56 22.49 5.64 18.80
C LYS A 56 21.10 6.09 18.40
N ARG A 57 20.99 6.85 17.30
CA ARG A 57 19.68 7.12 16.70
C ARG A 57 19.11 5.78 16.30
N GLU A 58 18.07 5.32 16.99
CA GLU A 58 17.26 4.21 16.48
C GLU A 58 16.72 4.67 15.14
N ARG A 59 17.17 4.02 14.07
CA ARG A 59 16.46 4.11 12.80
C ARG A 59 15.18 3.30 12.95
N HIS A 60 14.15 3.70 12.23
CA HIS A 60 13.04 2.81 11.95
C HIS A 60 13.61 1.54 11.31
N GLN A 61 13.28 0.37 11.88
CA GLN A 61 13.69 -0.91 11.33
C GLN A 61 12.77 -1.22 10.17
N VAL A 62 13.33 -1.56 9.01
CA VAL A 62 12.53 -1.84 7.80
C VAL A 62 12.12 -3.32 7.81
N PRO A 63 10.82 -3.65 7.76
CA PRO A 63 10.34 -5.02 7.57
C PRO A 63 10.94 -5.66 6.33
N GLY A 64 11.20 -6.97 6.37
CA GLY A 64 11.89 -7.71 5.31
C GLY A 64 13.37 -7.37 5.13
N ILE A 65 13.94 -6.40 5.86
CA ILE A 65 15.30 -5.88 5.68
C ILE A 65 16.14 -5.90 6.96
N ASP A 66 15.62 -5.31 8.06
CA ASP A 66 16.25 -5.31 9.39
C ASP A 66 15.55 -6.31 10.34
N VAL A 67 14.25 -6.52 10.15
CA VAL A 67 13.39 -7.47 10.88
C VAL A 67 12.54 -8.26 9.87
N PRO A 68 12.03 -9.46 10.19
CA PRO A 68 11.07 -10.13 9.32
C PRO A 68 9.79 -9.29 9.13
N THR A 69 9.15 -9.44 7.97
CA THR A 69 7.76 -9.03 7.71
C THR A 69 6.77 -9.89 8.51
N ASP A 70 5.49 -9.52 8.48
CA ASP A 70 4.40 -10.32 9.04
C ASP A 70 4.18 -11.69 8.36
N ASP A 71 4.46 -11.82 7.06
CA ASP A 71 4.53 -13.12 6.35
C ASP A 71 5.85 -13.90 6.60
N GLY A 72 6.77 -13.33 7.38
CA GLY A 72 8.03 -13.98 7.79
C GLY A 72 9.19 -13.86 6.81
N PHE A 73 9.05 -13.13 5.71
CA PHE A 73 10.16 -12.85 4.79
C PHE A 73 11.27 -12.03 5.45
N LEU A 74 12.52 -12.38 5.13
CA LEU A 74 13.70 -11.55 5.41
C LEU A 74 14.69 -11.66 4.25
N LEU A 75 15.20 -10.53 3.77
CA LEU A 75 16.25 -10.48 2.77
C LEU A 75 17.59 -10.84 3.42
N THR A 76 18.05 -12.06 3.15
CA THR A 76 19.31 -12.63 3.66
C THR A 76 20.39 -12.73 2.59
N SER A 77 20.00 -12.97 1.33
CA SER A 77 20.89 -13.21 0.18
C SER A 77 20.44 -12.46 -1.07
N GLU A 78 21.39 -12.00 -1.90
CA GLU A 78 21.09 -11.44 -3.23
C GLU A 78 20.43 -12.46 -4.16
N SER A 79 20.57 -13.76 -3.89
CA SER A 79 19.86 -14.83 -4.64
C SER A 79 18.34 -14.83 -4.45
N GLN A 80 17.81 -14.03 -3.52
CA GLN A 80 16.37 -13.77 -3.40
C GLN A 80 15.90 -12.67 -4.37
N ILE A 81 16.82 -11.86 -4.92
CA ILE A 81 16.48 -10.73 -5.80
C ILE A 81 16.22 -11.25 -7.22
N GLU A 82 15.00 -11.03 -7.72
CA GLU A 82 14.61 -11.41 -9.07
C GLU A 82 14.92 -10.29 -10.08
N ARG A 83 14.75 -9.03 -9.68
CA ARG A 83 14.91 -7.86 -10.56
C ARG A 83 15.20 -6.58 -9.76
N LYS A 84 15.92 -5.65 -10.39
CA LYS A 84 16.03 -4.24 -9.97
C LYS A 84 15.14 -3.38 -10.87
N THR A 85 14.42 -2.43 -10.30
CA THR A 85 13.70 -1.38 -11.03
C THR A 85 14.44 -0.04 -10.90
N ASP A 86 13.82 1.03 -11.40
CA ASP A 86 14.20 2.43 -11.19
C ASP A 86 14.02 2.91 -9.74
N THR A 87 13.06 2.31 -9.03
CA THR A 87 12.51 2.76 -7.74
C THR A 87 12.85 1.83 -6.58
N GLY A 88 13.15 0.56 -6.84
CA GLY A 88 13.45 -0.44 -5.81
C GLY A 88 13.95 -1.78 -6.36
N ILE A 89 13.82 -2.81 -5.54
CA ILE A 89 14.13 -4.21 -5.89
C ILE A 89 12.90 -5.10 -5.72
N ILE A 90 12.74 -6.05 -6.64
CA ILE A 90 11.74 -7.11 -6.61
C ILE A 90 12.44 -8.38 -6.15
N VAL A 91 11.94 -8.99 -5.08
CA VAL A 91 12.54 -10.19 -4.47
C VAL A 91 11.49 -11.29 -4.32
N LYS A 92 11.88 -12.55 -4.50
CA LYS A 92 10.97 -13.69 -4.49
C LYS A 92 10.78 -14.25 -3.08
N HIS A 93 9.53 -14.52 -2.71
CA HIS A 93 9.16 -15.28 -1.52
C HIS A 93 8.14 -16.36 -1.89
N GLY A 94 8.54 -17.64 -1.83
CA GLY A 94 7.67 -18.76 -2.20
C GLY A 94 7.09 -18.65 -3.61
N ASP A 95 5.77 -18.39 -3.68
CA ASP A 95 4.97 -18.19 -4.88
C ASP A 95 4.87 -16.71 -5.33
N HIS A 96 5.09 -15.77 -4.43
CA HIS A 96 4.88 -14.34 -4.62
C HIS A 96 6.20 -13.54 -4.61
N LYS A 97 6.07 -12.20 -4.65
CA LYS A 97 7.20 -11.27 -4.74
C LYS A 97 6.97 -10.07 -3.82
N HIS A 98 7.98 -9.75 -3.03
CA HIS A 98 8.05 -8.52 -2.25
C HIS A 98 8.75 -7.41 -3.05
N PHE A 99 8.43 -6.17 -2.73
CA PHE A 99 9.06 -4.97 -3.27
C PHE A 99 9.71 -4.16 -2.15
N PHE A 100 10.95 -3.74 -2.34
CA PHE A 100 11.66 -2.85 -1.41
C PHE A 100 12.14 -1.60 -2.13
N PHE A 101 11.65 -0.43 -1.72
CA PHE A 101 12.06 0.84 -2.30
C PHE A 101 13.53 1.14 -1.97
N TYR A 102 14.22 1.82 -2.89
CA TYR A 102 15.60 2.26 -2.65
C TYR A 102 15.71 3.30 -1.52
N SER A 103 14.61 3.95 -1.11
CA SER A 103 14.53 4.73 0.14
C SER A 103 14.85 3.88 1.36
N ASP A 104 14.31 2.66 1.41
CA ASP A 104 14.24 1.82 2.61
C ASP A 104 15.55 1.03 2.79
N LEU A 105 16.27 0.79 1.69
CA LEU A 105 17.63 0.24 1.71
C LEU A 105 18.69 1.24 2.21
N LYS A 106 18.36 2.54 2.41
CA LYS A 106 19.38 3.58 2.70
C LYS A 106 20.11 3.37 4.01
N GLY A 107 21.40 3.09 3.88
CA GLY A 107 22.31 2.86 5.00
C GLY A 107 22.05 1.56 5.77
N THR A 108 21.17 0.68 5.31
CA THR A 108 21.12 -0.72 5.77
C THR A 108 22.30 -1.48 5.14
N LYS A 109 22.49 -2.77 5.43
CA LYS A 109 23.56 -3.55 4.78
C LYS A 109 23.36 -3.68 3.26
N TRP A 110 22.16 -3.40 2.76
CA TRP A 110 21.76 -3.56 1.35
C TRP A 110 21.87 -2.27 0.52
N ALA A 111 22.34 -1.16 1.12
CA ALA A 111 22.43 0.14 0.45
C ALA A 111 23.26 0.15 -0.86
N TYR A 112 24.17 -0.80 -1.04
CA TYR A 112 24.96 -0.97 -2.27
C TYR A 112 24.14 -1.46 -3.48
N LEU A 113 22.90 -1.92 -3.26
CA LEU A 113 22.00 -2.32 -4.32
C LEU A 113 21.41 -1.11 -5.08
N ILE A 114 21.40 0.08 -4.45
CA ILE A 114 20.85 1.33 -5.00
C ILE A 114 21.72 1.82 -6.17
N PRO A 115 21.16 2.12 -7.35
CA PRO A 115 21.89 2.73 -8.47
C PRO A 115 22.49 4.09 -8.11
N LYS A 116 23.66 4.43 -8.67
CA LYS A 116 24.36 5.70 -8.37
C LYS A 116 23.64 6.94 -8.93
N ASP A 117 22.87 6.72 -9.97
CA ASP A 117 22.03 7.66 -10.71
C ASP A 117 20.59 7.75 -10.17
N TYR A 118 20.22 6.88 -9.22
CA TYR A 118 18.91 6.90 -8.55
C TYR A 118 18.62 8.29 -7.97
N LYS A 119 17.57 8.91 -8.52
CA LYS A 119 16.95 10.09 -7.92
C LYS A 119 15.77 9.60 -7.10
N GLU A 120 15.69 10.09 -5.87
CA GLU A 120 14.55 9.84 -4.98
C GLU A 120 13.33 10.61 -5.50
N ALA A 121 12.67 10.04 -6.51
CA ALA A 121 11.28 10.32 -6.76
C ALA A 121 10.53 10.12 -5.43
N GLN A 122 9.74 11.11 -5.02
CA GLN A 122 8.69 10.83 -4.05
C GLN A 122 7.81 9.73 -4.66
N PRO A 123 7.36 8.73 -3.89
CA PRO A 123 6.34 7.82 -4.38
C PRO A 123 5.14 8.68 -4.78
N SER A 124 4.87 8.74 -6.09
CA SER A 124 3.73 9.48 -6.61
C SER A 124 2.49 8.95 -5.87
N PRO A 125 1.67 9.81 -5.24
CA PRO A 125 0.37 9.38 -4.78
C PRO A 125 -0.50 9.14 -6.02
N SER A 126 -0.34 7.95 -6.62
CA SER A 126 -1.27 7.39 -7.60
C SER A 126 -2.64 7.43 -6.96
N GLN A 127 -3.44 8.42 -7.36
CA GLN A 127 -4.57 8.89 -6.57
C GLN A 127 -5.53 7.73 -6.37
N ALA A 128 -5.64 7.20 -5.14
CA ALA A 128 -6.18 5.87 -4.87
C ALA A 128 -7.44 5.58 -5.70
N ALA A 129 -7.28 4.74 -6.72
CA ALA A 129 -8.31 4.48 -7.70
C ALA A 129 -9.48 3.80 -6.98
N LYS A 130 -10.58 4.53 -6.75
CA LYS A 130 -11.76 4.06 -6.02
C LYS A 130 -12.61 3.12 -6.88
N ALA A 131 -11.94 2.16 -7.49
CA ALA A 131 -12.47 1.07 -8.29
C ALA A 131 -13.22 0.09 -7.39
N SER A 132 -14.47 -0.21 -7.74
CA SER A 132 -15.24 -1.23 -7.01
C SER A 132 -14.70 -2.62 -7.35
N SER A 133 -14.45 -3.42 -6.32
CA SER A 133 -13.86 -4.77 -6.43
C SER A 133 -14.64 -5.66 -7.40
N THR A 134 -13.99 -6.19 -8.44
CA THR A 134 -14.53 -7.25 -9.32
C THR A 134 -13.36 -8.10 -9.84
N ALA A 135 -13.59 -9.42 -9.93
CA ALA A 135 -12.60 -10.46 -10.18
C ALA A 135 -11.50 -10.56 -9.11
N ALA A 136 -11.76 -11.39 -8.09
CA ALA A 136 -10.71 -11.81 -7.16
C ALA A 136 -9.67 -12.66 -7.89
N VAL A 137 -8.43 -12.16 -7.96
CA VAL A 137 -7.25 -12.97 -8.20
C VAL A 137 -6.48 -13.06 -6.89
N SER A 138 -6.31 -14.30 -6.44
CA SER A 138 -5.57 -14.69 -5.26
C SER A 138 -4.74 -15.94 -5.62
N HIS A 139 -3.61 -16.21 -4.99
CA HIS A 139 -3.08 -15.63 -3.75
C HIS A 139 -1.61 -15.21 -3.93
N ALA A 140 -1.14 -14.27 -3.11
CA ALA A 140 0.21 -14.41 -2.56
C ALA A 140 0.13 -15.37 -1.37
N GLY A 141 1.14 -16.21 -1.12
CA GLY A 141 1.09 -17.29 -0.13
C GLY A 141 0.81 -16.88 1.33
N ASP A 142 0.80 -15.58 1.63
CA ASP A 142 0.42 -14.97 2.90
C ASP A 142 -1.10 -14.70 3.05
N GLY A 143 -1.85 -14.75 1.94
CA GLY A 143 -3.30 -14.54 1.88
C GLY A 143 -3.76 -13.30 1.11
N TYR A 144 -2.87 -12.44 0.59
CA TYR A 144 -3.28 -11.22 -0.12
C TYR A 144 -4.18 -11.49 -1.34
N VAL A 145 -5.15 -10.60 -1.54
CA VAL A 145 -6.09 -10.59 -2.67
C VAL A 145 -5.99 -9.24 -3.37
N PHE A 146 -5.80 -9.22 -4.68
CA PHE A 146 -5.48 -7.98 -5.40
C PHE A 146 -6.60 -6.94 -5.36
N ASN A 147 -6.29 -5.75 -4.85
CA ASN A 147 -7.18 -4.59 -4.75
C ASN A 147 -6.51 -3.34 -5.38
N PRO A 148 -7.13 -2.69 -6.38
CA PRO A 148 -6.60 -1.46 -6.99
C PRO A 148 -6.38 -0.28 -6.02
N ALA A 149 -7.13 -0.22 -4.91
CA ALA A 149 -6.99 0.88 -3.94
C ALA A 149 -5.70 0.80 -3.11
N ASP A 150 -5.03 -0.36 -3.08
CA ASP A 150 -3.78 -0.59 -2.33
C ASP A 150 -2.52 -0.36 -3.18
N ILE A 151 -2.67 0.06 -4.45
CA ILE A 151 -1.57 0.40 -5.35
C ILE A 151 -0.86 1.68 -4.87
N VAL A 152 0.44 1.58 -4.61
CA VAL A 152 1.32 2.70 -4.21
C VAL A 152 2.32 3.12 -5.29
N ALA A 153 2.59 2.25 -6.28
CA ALA A 153 3.38 2.58 -7.46
C ALA A 153 3.02 1.67 -8.64
N GLU A 154 3.32 2.12 -9.86
CA GLU A 154 3.10 1.38 -11.11
C GLU A 154 4.33 1.55 -12.00
N ASP A 155 4.76 0.46 -12.66
CA ASP A 155 5.81 0.50 -13.70
C ASP A 155 5.30 -0.14 -15.01
N ALA A 156 6.18 -0.32 -16.00
CA ALA A 156 5.81 -0.90 -17.30
C ALA A 156 5.29 -2.35 -17.23
N TYR A 157 5.63 -3.11 -16.18
CA TYR A 157 5.40 -4.56 -16.07
C TYR A 157 4.48 -4.96 -14.91
N GLY A 158 4.30 -4.11 -13.89
CA GLY A 158 3.58 -4.47 -12.66
C GLY A 158 3.04 -3.28 -11.86
N TYR A 159 2.40 -3.63 -10.75
CA TYR A 159 1.93 -2.73 -9.71
C TYR A 159 2.61 -3.10 -8.39
N THR A 160 3.09 -2.10 -7.65
CA THR A 160 3.50 -2.25 -6.25
C THR A 160 2.31 -1.93 -5.38
N VAL A 161 1.91 -2.88 -4.53
CA VAL A 161 0.75 -2.78 -3.64
C VAL A 161 1.18 -2.93 -2.18
N ARG A 162 0.52 -2.23 -1.27
CA ARG A 162 0.83 -2.31 0.17
C ARG A 162 0.04 -3.44 0.83
N HIS A 163 0.72 -4.34 1.54
CA HIS A 163 0.09 -5.39 2.35
C HIS A 163 0.74 -5.43 3.73
N GLY A 164 -0.05 -5.55 4.81
CA GLY A 164 0.50 -5.73 6.15
C GLY A 164 1.50 -4.64 6.58
N ASP A 165 2.74 -5.05 6.86
CA ASP A 165 3.90 -4.18 7.10
C ASP A 165 4.83 -3.95 5.89
N HIS A 166 4.52 -4.55 4.74
CA HIS A 166 5.40 -4.65 3.57
C HIS A 166 4.70 -4.23 2.24
N TYR A 167 5.32 -4.57 1.10
CA TYR A 167 4.76 -4.35 -0.24
C TYR A 167 4.95 -5.58 -1.13
N HIS A 168 3.93 -5.95 -1.90
CA HIS A 168 4.07 -6.94 -2.97
C HIS A 168 4.30 -6.28 -4.33
N TYR A 169 4.91 -7.04 -5.25
CA TYR A 169 5.00 -6.69 -6.66
C TYR A 169 4.14 -7.63 -7.52
N ILE A 170 3.04 -7.11 -8.06
CA ILE A 170 2.04 -7.86 -8.83
C ILE A 170 2.27 -7.60 -10.33
N LEU A 171 2.61 -8.65 -11.09
CA LEU A 171 2.82 -8.54 -12.53
C LEU A 171 1.50 -8.28 -13.25
N LYS A 172 1.48 -7.29 -14.15
CA LYS A 172 0.33 -7.01 -15.02
C LYS A 172 -0.08 -8.24 -15.83
N SER A 173 0.88 -9.05 -16.28
CA SER A 173 0.64 -10.31 -17.00
C SER A 173 0.01 -11.43 -16.15
N SER A 174 -0.11 -11.27 -14.82
CA SER A 174 -0.86 -12.19 -13.95
C SER A 174 -2.30 -11.73 -13.65
N LEU A 175 -2.70 -10.54 -14.13
CA LEU A 175 -4.04 -9.98 -13.89
C LEU A 175 -4.92 -10.08 -15.15
N PRO A 176 -6.25 -10.18 -15.02
CA PRO A 176 -7.16 -10.17 -16.16
C PRO A 176 -7.12 -8.82 -16.88
N SER A 177 -7.15 -8.83 -18.22
CA SER A 177 -7.11 -7.60 -19.03
C SER A 177 -8.23 -6.61 -18.68
N ALA A 178 -9.39 -7.09 -18.23
CA ALA A 178 -10.48 -6.25 -17.74
C ALA A 178 -10.07 -5.43 -16.49
N THR A 179 -9.38 -6.05 -15.54
CA THR A 179 -8.85 -5.40 -14.33
C THR A 179 -7.80 -4.34 -14.69
N ILE A 180 -6.86 -4.67 -15.60
CA ILE A 180 -5.83 -3.74 -16.08
C ILE A 180 -6.47 -2.52 -16.76
N ASN A 181 -7.42 -2.75 -17.66
CA ASN A 181 -8.14 -1.69 -18.36
C ASN A 181 -8.95 -0.80 -17.41
N HIS A 182 -9.53 -1.36 -16.35
CA HIS A 182 -10.28 -0.59 -15.35
C HIS A 182 -9.38 0.33 -14.52
N ILE A 183 -8.19 -0.14 -14.10
CA ILE A 183 -7.19 0.66 -13.40
C ILE A 183 -6.76 1.84 -14.30
N ALA A 184 -6.31 1.54 -15.53
CA ALA A 184 -5.86 2.56 -16.48
C ALA A 184 -6.94 3.60 -16.80
N SER A 185 -8.20 3.17 -16.98
CA SER A 185 -9.33 4.07 -17.23
C SER A 185 -9.62 5.00 -16.03
N THR A 186 -9.45 4.50 -14.80
CA THR A 186 -9.68 5.29 -13.58
C THR A 186 -8.60 6.35 -13.40
N LEU A 187 -7.32 5.98 -13.60
CA LEU A 187 -6.20 6.92 -13.58
C LEU A 187 -6.35 8.04 -14.63
N LEU A 188 -6.72 7.67 -15.87
CA LEU A 188 -6.93 8.64 -16.95
C LEU A 188 -8.08 9.63 -16.67
N CYS A 189 -9.13 9.22 -15.96
CA CYS A 189 -10.19 10.13 -15.53
C CYS A 189 -9.62 11.21 -14.58
N GLN A 190 -8.92 10.79 -13.52
CA GLN A 190 -8.38 11.68 -12.49
C GLN A 190 -7.38 12.72 -13.04
N VAL A 191 -6.58 12.34 -14.05
CA VAL A 191 -5.68 13.29 -14.74
C VAL A 191 -6.47 14.34 -15.52
N ASN A 192 -7.54 13.95 -16.22
CA ASN A 192 -8.39 14.88 -16.98
C ASN A 192 -9.21 15.80 -16.07
N ASP A 193 -9.76 15.28 -14.97
CA ASP A 193 -10.50 16.07 -13.97
C ASP A 193 -9.60 17.16 -13.34
N THR A 194 -8.30 16.88 -13.18
CA THR A 194 -7.30 17.85 -12.68
C THR A 194 -7.03 18.98 -13.68
N ILE A 195 -7.17 18.73 -14.99
CA ILE A 195 -6.89 19.71 -16.06
C ILE A 195 -8.05 20.69 -16.27
N PHE A 196 -9.30 20.30 -15.97
CA PHE A 196 -10.50 21.14 -16.15
C PHE A 196 -10.83 22.08 -14.97
N LEU A 197 -9.90 22.28 -14.04
CA LEU A 197 -10.08 23.06 -12.80
C LEU A 197 -9.28 24.38 -12.75
N HIS A 198 -8.82 24.88 -13.91
CA HIS A 198 -8.12 26.16 -14.09
C HIS A 198 -8.68 26.95 -15.29
#